data_AF-A0A834EH73-F1
#
_entry.id   AF-A0A834EH73-F1
#
_cell.length_a   1.000
_cell.length_b   1.000
_cell.length_c   1.000
_cell.angle_alpha   90.00
_cell.angle_beta   90.00
_cell.angle_gamma   90.00
#
_symmetry.space_group_name_H-M   'P 1'
#
loop_
_entity.id
_entity.type
_entity.pdbx_description
1 polymer ?
#
loop_
_entity_poly.entity_id
_entity_poly.type
_entity_poly.pdbx_seq_one_letter_code
_entity_poly.pdbx_strand_id
1 'polypeptide(L)'
;MGRARVARQGRPGVPSRTPSSPYPPHPNSASAFLSFLFFNVKGLFCLVLCVLPDEGYYQGGKFQFETEVPDAYNMVPPKVKCLTRIWHPNITETGEICLSLLREHSIDGTGWAPTRTLKDVVWGLNSLFTDLLNFDDPLNIEAAEHHLRDKEDFRNKVEDYIKRYAR
;
A
#
# COMPACT_ATOMS: atom_id res chain seq x y z
N MET A 1 -19.71 -70.10 -24.48
CA MET A 1 -18.41 -69.53 -24.09
C MET A 1 -18.12 -68.32 -24.97
N GLY A 2 -18.46 -67.13 -24.48
CA GLY A 2 -18.27 -65.87 -25.20
C GLY A 2 -16.86 -65.30 -25.00
N ARG A 3 -16.30 -64.68 -26.03
CA ARG A 3 -15.17 -63.75 -25.91
C ARG A 3 -15.55 -62.44 -26.56
N ALA A 4 -15.64 -61.42 -25.71
CA ALA A 4 -16.12 -60.08 -25.98
C ALA A 4 -15.10 -59.25 -26.78
N ARG A 5 -15.63 -58.30 -27.56
CA ARG A 5 -14.89 -57.30 -28.33
C ARG A 5 -14.13 -56.36 -27.39
N VAL A 6 -12.83 -56.17 -27.64
CA VAL A 6 -12.01 -55.16 -26.96
C VAL A 6 -12.27 -53.79 -27.60
N ALA A 7 -12.99 -52.94 -26.89
CA ALA A 7 -13.15 -51.53 -27.23
C ALA A 7 -11.85 -50.78 -26.93
N ARG A 8 -11.28 -50.10 -27.93
CA ARG A 8 -10.18 -49.15 -27.75
C ARG A 8 -10.74 -47.90 -27.07
N GLN A 9 -10.48 -47.77 -25.77
CA GLN A 9 -10.78 -46.57 -24.99
C GLN A 9 -9.88 -45.41 -25.46
N GLY A 10 -10.50 -44.28 -25.80
CA GLY A 10 -9.81 -43.03 -26.11
C GLY A 10 -9.03 -42.52 -24.91
N ARG A 11 -7.83 -41.99 -25.15
CA ARG A 11 -7.03 -41.32 -24.10
C ARG A 11 -7.76 -40.05 -23.65
N PRO A 12 -7.98 -39.83 -22.34
CA PRO A 12 -8.48 -38.55 -21.85
C PRO A 12 -7.41 -37.47 -22.04
N GLY A 13 -7.82 -36.34 -22.64
CA GLY A 13 -6.97 -35.16 -22.82
C GLY A 13 -6.49 -34.63 -21.48
N VAL A 14 -5.20 -34.31 -21.40
CA VAL A 14 -4.60 -33.64 -20.24
C VAL A 14 -5.16 -32.22 -20.18
N PRO A 15 -5.78 -31.78 -19.07
CA PRO A 15 -6.20 -30.39 -18.95
C PRO A 15 -4.95 -29.51 -18.78
N SER A 16 -4.78 -28.55 -19.68
CA SER A 16 -3.77 -27.51 -19.60
C SER A 16 -3.92 -26.73 -18.29
N ARG A 17 -3.02 -26.94 -17.33
CA ARG A 17 -2.90 -26.08 -16.16
C ARG A 17 -2.29 -24.76 -16.61
N THR A 18 -3.11 -23.73 -16.74
CA THR A 18 -2.63 -22.34 -16.73
C THR A 18 -1.89 -22.10 -15.41
N PRO A 19 -0.72 -21.44 -15.40
CA PRO A 19 -0.08 -21.05 -14.15
C PRO A 19 -1.03 -20.11 -13.41
N SER A 20 -1.41 -20.48 -12.18
CA SER A 20 -2.10 -19.59 -11.26
C SER A 20 -1.19 -18.40 -10.98
N SER A 21 -1.68 -17.20 -11.30
CA SER A 21 -1.09 -15.93 -10.89
C SER A 21 -0.75 -15.96 -9.39
N PRO A 22 0.43 -15.49 -8.94
CA PRO A 22 0.79 -15.48 -7.52
C PRO A 22 0.02 -14.42 -6.71
N TYR A 23 -0.82 -13.61 -7.36
CA TYR A 23 -1.60 -12.57 -6.70
C TYR A 23 -2.91 -13.13 -6.14
N PRO A 24 -3.23 -12.88 -4.86
CA PRO A 24 -4.50 -13.28 -4.29
C PRO A 24 -5.67 -12.62 -5.05
N PRO A 25 -6.83 -13.29 -5.20
CA PRO A 25 -7.98 -12.71 -5.84
C PRO A 25 -8.44 -11.48 -5.05
N HIS A 26 -8.53 -10.34 -5.76
CA HIS A 26 -8.94 -9.05 -5.21
C HIS A 26 -10.32 -9.14 -4.54
N PRO A 27 -10.45 -8.84 -3.24
CA PRO A 27 -11.75 -8.67 -2.64
C PRO A 27 -12.31 -7.31 -3.06
N ASN A 28 -13.36 -7.34 -3.90
CA ASN A 28 -14.35 -6.28 -3.95
C ASN A 28 -15.01 -6.22 -2.56
N SER A 29 -14.49 -5.36 -1.67
CA SER A 29 -15.23 -4.85 -0.53
C SER A 29 -15.30 -3.34 -0.67
N ALA A 30 -16.51 -2.85 -0.85
CA ALA A 30 -16.79 -1.43 -0.93
C ALA A 30 -16.59 -0.81 0.47
N SER A 31 -15.54 -0.01 0.65
CA SER A 31 -15.52 1.09 1.62
C SER A 31 -14.52 2.18 1.20
N ALA A 32 -15.00 3.42 1.30
CA ALA A 32 -14.37 4.74 1.07
C ALA A 32 -13.27 4.91 0.02
N PHE A 33 -13.66 5.09 -1.25
CA PHE A 33 -12.83 5.85 -2.20
C PHE A 33 -13.24 7.32 -2.18
N LEU A 34 -12.43 8.17 -1.57
CA LEU A 34 -12.29 9.57 -2.01
C LEU A 34 -10.93 10.12 -1.60
N SER A 35 -9.87 9.63 -2.27
CA SER A 35 -8.63 10.39 -2.40
C SER A 35 -8.96 11.63 -3.24
N PHE A 36 -9.24 12.78 -2.62
CA PHE A 36 -9.27 14.03 -3.38
C PHE A 36 -7.85 14.33 -3.85
N LEU A 37 -7.60 14.08 -5.14
CA LEU A 37 -6.42 14.57 -5.84
C LEU A 37 -6.58 16.09 -6.01
N PHE A 38 -6.00 16.86 -5.09
CA PHE A 38 -5.87 18.29 -5.29
C PHE A 38 -4.59 18.54 -6.10
N PHE A 39 -4.75 18.71 -7.41
CA PHE A 39 -3.66 19.14 -8.28
C PHE A 39 -3.37 20.62 -7.99
N ASN A 40 -2.56 20.91 -6.98
CA ASN A 40 -1.93 22.22 -6.87
C ASN A 40 -0.69 22.20 -7.76
N VAL A 41 -0.84 22.70 -9.00
CA VAL A 41 0.25 22.71 -9.98
C VAL A 41 1.28 23.77 -9.56
N LYS A 42 2.22 23.40 -8.69
CA LYS A 42 3.51 24.11 -8.55
C LYS A 42 4.51 23.68 -9.64
N GLY A 43 3.99 23.39 -10.85
CA GLY A 43 4.67 22.69 -11.95
C GLY A 43 4.01 21.33 -12.23
N LEU A 44 4.10 20.82 -13.46
CA LEU A 44 3.49 19.54 -13.87
C LEU A 44 3.97 18.31 -13.06
N PHE A 45 5.03 18.47 -12.25
CA PHE A 45 5.79 17.39 -11.65
C PHE A 45 5.61 17.24 -10.13
N CYS A 46 4.77 18.06 -9.48
CA CYS A 46 4.51 17.96 -8.04
C CYS A 46 3.02 17.87 -7.75
N LEU A 47 2.61 16.83 -7.01
CA LEU A 47 1.22 16.51 -6.68
C LEU A 47 1.04 16.48 -5.16
N VAL A 48 -0.13 16.89 -4.68
CA VAL A 48 -0.52 16.68 -3.28
C VAL A 48 -1.66 15.67 -3.24
N LEU A 49 -1.38 14.50 -2.67
CA LEU A 49 -2.32 13.43 -2.45
C LEU A 49 -2.91 13.56 -1.04
N CYS A 50 -4.18 13.24 -0.88
CA CYS A 50 -4.85 13.24 0.42
C CYS A 50 -5.43 11.86 0.69
N VAL A 51 -5.05 11.24 1.81
CA VAL A 51 -5.61 9.98 2.29
C VAL A 51 -6.52 10.27 3.48
N LEU A 52 -7.72 9.67 3.46
CA LEU A 52 -8.73 9.79 4.51
C LEU A 52 -9.13 8.36 4.94
N PRO A 53 -8.42 7.75 5.90
CA PRO A 53 -8.76 6.42 6.38
C PRO A 53 -10.16 6.42 7.01
N ASP A 54 -10.96 5.42 6.67
CA ASP A 54 -12.32 5.21 7.18
C ASP A 54 -12.40 4.08 8.21
N GLU A 55 -11.29 3.40 8.47
CA GLU A 55 -11.13 2.32 9.46
C GLU A 55 -9.76 2.37 10.16
N GLY A 56 -9.57 1.50 11.16
CA GLY A 56 -8.31 1.34 11.88
C GLY A 56 -7.98 2.47 12.85
N TYR A 57 -6.73 2.55 13.30
CA TYR A 57 -6.28 3.55 14.29
C TYR A 57 -6.38 4.99 13.78
N TYR A 58 -6.30 5.17 12.46
CA TYR A 58 -6.20 6.49 11.82
C TYR A 58 -7.52 6.99 11.24
N GLN A 59 -8.62 6.29 11.55
CA GLN A 59 -9.95 6.62 11.09
C GLN A 59 -10.31 8.09 11.36
N GLY A 60 -10.82 8.77 10.34
CA GLY A 60 -11.26 10.17 10.42
C GLY A 60 -10.13 11.20 10.39
N GLY A 61 -8.87 10.77 10.24
CA GLY A 61 -7.74 11.66 9.96
C GLY A 61 -7.63 12.03 8.48
N LYS A 62 -6.99 13.17 8.21
CA LYS A 62 -6.69 13.68 6.88
C LYS A 62 -5.18 13.84 6.72
N PHE A 63 -4.57 12.99 5.90
CA PHE A 63 -3.11 12.93 5.75
C PHE A 63 -2.71 13.36 4.34
N GLN A 64 -1.88 14.40 4.25
CA GLN A 64 -1.42 14.96 2.99
C GLN A 64 -0.03 14.43 2.64
N PHE A 65 0.17 14.09 1.37
CA PHE A 65 1.41 13.56 0.84
C PHE A 65 1.83 14.37 -0.38
N GLU A 66 3.01 14.96 -0.33
CA GLU A 66 3.66 15.55 -1.49
C GLU A 66 4.30 14.43 -2.31
N THR A 67 4.04 14.42 -3.62
CA THR A 67 4.55 13.44 -4.58
C THR A 67 5.24 14.18 -5.71
N GLU A 68 6.57 14.07 -5.76
CA GLU A 68 7.41 14.64 -6.81
C GLU A 68 7.70 13.56 -7.86
N VAL A 69 7.28 13.84 -9.10
CA VAL A 69 7.50 12.98 -10.27
C VAL A 69 8.82 13.40 -10.92
N PRO A 70 9.87 12.56 -10.90
CA PRO A 70 11.16 12.91 -11.50
C PRO A 70 11.08 12.94 -13.03
N ASP A 71 12.03 13.60 -13.69
CA ASP A 71 12.14 13.62 -15.16
C ASP A 71 12.30 12.20 -15.76
N ALA A 72 12.96 11.31 -15.02
CA ALA A 72 13.14 9.90 -15.37
C ALA A 72 11.96 9.01 -14.91
N TYR A 73 10.76 9.58 -14.74
CA TYR A 73 9.59 8.84 -14.28
C TYR A 73 9.30 7.62 -15.16
N ASN A 74 8.81 6.58 -14.48
CA ASN A 74 8.71 5.17 -14.87
C ASN A 74 10.02 4.39 -14.74
N MET A 75 11.19 4.98 -14.99
CA MET A 75 12.47 4.33 -14.71
C MET A 75 12.84 4.48 -13.23
N VAL A 76 12.54 5.65 -12.65
CA VAL A 76 12.75 5.99 -11.24
C VAL A 76 11.38 6.24 -10.59
N PRO A 77 11.16 5.77 -9.33
CA PRO A 77 9.91 6.02 -8.60
C PRO A 77 9.73 7.51 -8.32
N PRO A 78 8.49 7.96 -8.12
CA PRO A 78 8.25 9.27 -7.56
C PRO A 78 8.76 9.34 -6.11
N LYS A 79 9.22 10.53 -5.70
CA LYS A 79 9.55 10.78 -4.29
C LYS A 79 8.27 11.17 -3.57
N VAL A 80 8.04 10.58 -2.41
CA VAL A 80 6.84 10.86 -1.61
C VAL A 80 7.23 11.28 -0.20
N LYS A 81 6.60 12.34 0.30
CA LYS A 81 6.76 12.83 1.67
C LYS A 81 5.40 13.10 2.30
N CYS A 82 5.20 12.63 3.52
CA CYS A 82 4.03 13.01 4.31
C CYS A 82 4.22 14.44 4.82
N LEU A 83 3.25 15.31 4.56
CA LEU A 83 3.22 16.69 5.04
C LEU A 83 2.53 16.81 6.40
N THR A 84 1.69 15.83 6.74
CA THR A 84 0.96 15.79 8.00
C THR A 84 1.78 15.08 9.06
N ARG A 85 2.05 15.77 10.18
CA ARG A 85 2.69 15.14 11.34
C ARG A 85 1.80 14.01 11.88
N ILE A 86 2.36 12.82 12.06
CA ILE A 86 1.61 11.60 12.39
C ILE A 86 2.40 10.70 13.35
N TRP A 87 1.71 10.05 14.28
CA TRP A 87 2.28 8.99 15.11
C TRP A 87 2.04 7.63 14.45
N HIS A 88 2.98 7.15 13.62
CA HIS A 88 2.81 5.96 12.77
C HIS A 88 4.10 5.13 12.68
N PRO A 89 4.04 3.79 12.67
CA PRO A 89 5.26 2.96 12.64
C PRO A 89 6.01 3.03 11.30
N ASN A 90 5.33 3.20 10.16
CA ASN A 90 5.95 3.27 8.83
C ASN A 90 6.06 4.70 8.24
N ILE A 91 5.68 5.74 9.01
CA ILE A 91 5.79 7.15 8.59
C ILE A 91 6.40 7.92 9.76
N THR A 92 7.52 8.62 9.54
CA THR A 92 8.14 9.43 10.58
C THR A 92 7.37 10.74 10.79
N GLU A 93 7.54 11.35 11.96
CA GLU A 93 6.93 12.66 12.25
C GLU A 93 7.45 13.79 11.34
N THR A 94 8.63 13.60 10.73
CA THR A 94 9.24 14.51 9.74
C THR A 94 8.77 14.23 8.30
N GLY A 95 8.03 13.14 8.10
CA GLY A 95 7.33 12.83 6.86
C GLY A 95 7.98 11.79 5.95
N GLU A 96 9.03 11.11 6.39
CA GLU A 96 9.64 10.01 5.63
C GLU A 96 8.73 8.78 5.69
N ILE A 97 8.72 8.00 4.61
CA ILE A 97 7.77 6.90 4.41
C ILE A 97 8.54 5.62 4.09
N CYS A 98 8.24 4.54 4.80
CA CYS A 98 8.69 3.21 4.43
C CYS A 98 7.61 2.52 3.60
N LEU A 99 7.74 2.60 2.28
CA LEU A 99 6.85 1.94 1.33
C LEU A 99 7.70 1.21 0.28
N SER A 100 7.68 -0.12 0.31
CA SER A 100 8.59 -0.95 -0.49
C SER A 100 8.52 -0.66 -1.99
N LEU A 101 7.32 -0.34 -2.51
CA LEU A 101 7.13 -0.01 -3.92
C LEU A 101 7.90 1.22 -4.40
N LEU A 102 8.35 2.09 -3.50
CA LEU A 102 9.15 3.29 -3.81
C LEU A 102 10.66 3.01 -3.80
N ARG A 103 11.11 1.76 -3.55
CA ARG A 103 12.52 1.38 -3.54
C ARG A 103 13.01 1.09 -4.96
N GLU A 104 14.04 1.78 -5.44
CA GLU A 104 14.60 1.63 -6.80
C GLU A 104 15.21 0.25 -7.07
N HIS A 105 15.90 -0.32 -6.08
CA HIS A 105 16.67 -1.56 -6.24
C HIS A 105 16.32 -2.56 -5.15
N SER A 106 15.07 -3.02 -5.15
CA SER A 106 14.62 -4.02 -4.17
C SER A 106 15.04 -5.44 -4.60
N ILE A 107 15.74 -6.14 -3.72
CA ILE A 107 16.25 -7.50 -3.96
C ILE A 107 15.11 -8.53 -4.01
N ASP A 108 14.02 -8.27 -3.29
CA ASP A 108 12.84 -9.13 -3.16
C ASP A 108 11.81 -8.96 -4.30
N GLY A 109 12.07 -8.08 -5.27
CA GLY A 109 11.14 -7.80 -6.37
C GLY A 109 9.90 -6.98 -5.98
N THR A 110 9.79 -6.51 -4.74
CA THR A 110 8.65 -5.69 -4.29
C THR A 110 8.82 -4.19 -4.59
N GLY A 111 10.00 -3.81 -5.08
CA GLY A 111 10.38 -2.44 -5.42
C GLY A 111 9.66 -1.81 -6.60
N TRP A 112 10.16 -0.64 -7.00
CA TRP A 112 9.70 0.07 -8.17
C TRP A 112 10.03 -0.72 -9.44
N ALA A 113 9.12 -0.67 -10.40
CA ALA A 113 9.31 -1.24 -11.73
C ALA A 113 8.62 -0.32 -12.75
N PRO A 114 9.09 -0.25 -14.01
CA PRO A 114 8.45 0.57 -15.05
C PRO A 114 6.99 0.23 -15.37
N THR A 115 6.50 -0.91 -14.89
CA THR A 115 5.09 -1.32 -14.97
C THR A 115 4.21 -0.70 -13.88
N ARG A 116 4.79 -0.11 -12.83
CA ARG A 116 4.06 0.60 -11.78
C ARG A 116 3.77 2.03 -12.18
N THR A 117 2.68 2.56 -11.66
CA THR A 117 2.10 3.86 -12.00
C THR A 117 1.83 4.69 -10.73
N LEU A 118 1.49 5.98 -10.89
CA LEU A 118 1.03 6.81 -9.76
C LEU A 118 -0.19 6.23 -9.06
N LYS A 119 -1.04 5.47 -9.77
CA LYS A 119 -2.18 4.78 -9.16
C LYS A 119 -1.70 3.77 -8.11
N ASP A 120 -0.65 3.02 -8.40
CA ASP A 120 -0.08 2.04 -7.46
C ASP A 120 0.54 2.72 -6.23
N VAL A 121 1.09 3.93 -6.41
CA VAL A 121 1.57 4.77 -5.30
C VAL A 121 0.41 5.21 -4.41
N VAL A 122 -0.67 5.74 -5.00
CA VAL A 122 -1.88 6.14 -4.24
C VAL A 122 -2.43 4.97 -3.43
N TRP A 123 -2.51 3.79 -4.04
CA TRP A 123 -2.93 2.57 -3.34
C TRP A 123 -1.99 2.18 -2.21
N GLY A 124 -0.69 2.17 -2.46
CA GLY A 124 0.29 1.83 -1.42
C GLY A 124 0.25 2.79 -0.23
N LEU A 125 0.08 4.10 -0.48
CA LEU A 125 -0.06 5.09 0.58
C LEU A 125 -1.33 4.87 1.40
N ASN A 126 -2.44 4.51 0.75
CA ASN A 126 -3.67 4.16 1.45
C ASN A 126 -3.48 2.92 2.33
N SER A 127 -2.85 1.87 1.78
CA SER A 127 -2.62 0.62 2.49
C SER A 127 -1.69 0.77 3.71
N LEU A 128 -0.86 1.81 3.80
CA LEU A 128 -0.07 2.07 5.02
C LEU A 128 -0.93 2.25 6.27
N PHE A 129 -2.18 2.67 6.11
CA PHE A 129 -3.14 2.84 7.21
C PHE A 129 -3.95 1.57 7.50
N THR A 130 -3.86 0.56 6.64
CA THR A 130 -4.61 -0.71 6.72
C THR A 130 -3.67 -1.91 6.57
N ASP A 131 -3.64 -2.55 5.40
CA ASP A 131 -2.98 -3.84 5.15
C ASP A 131 -1.45 -3.82 5.31
N LEU A 132 -0.83 -2.67 5.04
CA LEU A 132 0.63 -2.47 5.13
C LEU A 132 1.04 -1.78 6.44
N LEU A 133 0.12 -1.56 7.38
CA LEU A 133 0.45 -1.09 8.71
C LEU A 133 1.29 -2.15 9.44
N ASN A 134 2.60 -1.93 9.54
CA ASN A 134 3.53 -2.93 10.05
C ASN A 134 4.34 -2.41 11.25
N PHE A 135 4.36 -3.19 12.32
CA PHE A 135 5.08 -2.92 13.57
C PHE A 135 6.37 -3.75 13.71
N ASP A 136 6.60 -4.76 12.86
CA ASP A 136 7.75 -5.68 12.98
C ASP A 136 9.05 -5.10 12.38
N ASP A 137 8.94 -4.33 11.30
CA ASP A 137 10.07 -3.60 10.66
C ASP A 137 9.71 -2.11 10.49
N PRO A 138 9.60 -1.36 11.61
CA PRO A 138 9.10 0.00 11.60
C PRO A 138 10.20 1.00 11.21
N LEU A 139 9.80 2.07 10.52
CA LEU A 139 10.66 3.23 10.30
C LEU A 139 10.72 4.12 11.56
N ASN A 140 9.60 4.20 12.29
CA ASN A 140 9.47 4.89 13.56
C ASN A 140 9.42 3.85 14.69
N ILE A 141 10.59 3.55 15.24
CA ILE A 141 10.77 2.56 16.31
C ILE A 141 9.97 2.94 17.55
N GLU A 142 9.94 4.23 17.92
CA GLU A 142 9.20 4.69 19.11
C GLU A 142 7.70 4.45 18.99
N ALA A 143 7.11 4.64 17.81
CA ALA A 143 5.70 4.35 17.58
C ALA A 143 5.39 2.86 17.72
N ALA A 144 6.31 2.00 17.26
CA ALA A 144 6.15 0.56 17.37
C ALA A 144 6.35 0.03 18.80
N GLU A 145 7.38 0.48 19.50
CA GLU A 145 7.60 0.15 20.91
C GLU A 145 6.46 0.63 21.80
N HIS A 146 5.91 1.82 21.49
CA HIS A 146 4.73 2.33 22.17
C HIS A 146 3.54 1.39 21.99
N HIS A 147 3.24 0.97 20.76
CA HIS A 147 2.16 0.02 20.48
C HIS A 147 2.37 -1.34 21.18
N LEU A 148 3.61 -1.84 21.18
CA LEU A 148 3.96 -3.10 21.83
C LEU A 148 3.74 -3.03 23.36
N ARG A 149 4.10 -1.90 23.97
CA ARG A 149 3.98 -1.67 25.42
C ARG A 149 2.53 -1.46 25.84
N ASP A 150 1.80 -0.60 25.14
CA ASP A 150 0.43 -0.23 25.49
C ASP A 150 -0.37 0.19 24.24
N LYS A 151 -1.29 -0.68 23.82
CA LYS A 151 -2.12 -0.45 22.63
C LYS A 151 -3.20 0.61 22.86
N GLU A 152 -3.65 0.80 24.10
CA GLU A 152 -4.68 1.78 24.43
C GLU A 152 -4.06 3.18 24.46
N ASP A 153 -2.91 3.34 25.12
CA ASP A 153 -2.18 4.61 25.14
C ASP A 153 -1.68 4.99 23.73
N PHE A 154 -1.25 4.01 22.93
CA PHE A 154 -0.94 4.22 21.52
C PHE A 154 -2.14 4.81 20.76
N ARG A 155 -3.35 4.22 20.93
CA ARG A 155 -4.57 4.72 20.29
C ARG A 155 -4.89 6.15 20.74
N ASN A 156 -4.80 6.43 22.04
CA ASN A 156 -5.04 7.76 22.59
C ASN A 156 -4.08 8.81 22.02
N LYS A 157 -2.79 8.46 21.88
CA LYS A 157 -1.78 9.32 21.25
C LYS A 157 -2.07 9.54 19.77
N VAL A 158 -2.46 8.51 19.02
CA VAL A 158 -2.85 8.64 17.60
C VAL A 158 -4.04 9.60 17.47
N GLU A 159 -5.08 9.44 18.29
CA GLU A 159 -6.24 10.34 18.28
C GLU A 159 -5.87 11.80 18.59
N ASP A 160 -4.98 12.03 19.55
CA ASP A 160 -4.47 13.36 19.88
C ASP A 160 -3.71 13.99 18.70
N TYR A 161 -2.87 13.19 18.01
CA TYR A 161 -2.18 13.64 16.79
C TYR A 161 -3.16 13.99 15.68
N ILE A 162 -4.20 13.18 15.47
CA ILE A 162 -5.24 13.46 14.46
C ILE A 162 -5.94 14.78 14.78
N LYS A 163 -6.35 14.98 16.05
CA LYS A 163 -7.02 16.22 16.50
C LYS A 163 -6.15 17.46 16.31
N ARG A 164 -4.83 17.35 16.47
CA ARG A 164 -3.89 18.48 16.41
C ARG A 164 -3.42 18.81 14.98
N TYR A 165 -3.22 17.80 14.14
CA TYR A 165 -2.46 17.97 12.90
C TYR A 165 -3.20 17.50 11.64
N ALA A 166 -4.27 16.70 11.76
CA ALA A 166 -4.86 15.97 10.64
C ALA A 166 -6.39 16.16 10.53
N ARG A 167 -6.90 17.35 10.85
CA ARG A 167 -8.30 17.74 10.61
C ARG A 167 -8.48 18.47 9.27
#